data_AF-A0A671NIU9-F1
#
_entry.id   AF-A0A671NIU9-F1
#
_cell.length_a   1.000
_cell.length_b   1.000
_cell.length_c   1.000
_cell.angle_alpha   90.00
_cell.angle_beta   90.00
_cell.angle_gamma   90.00
#
_symmetry.space_group_name_H-M   'P 1'
#
loop_
_entity.id
_entity.type
_entity.pdbx_description
1 polymer ?
#
loop_
_entity_poly.entity_id
_entity_poly.type
_entity_poly.pdbx_seq_one_letter_code
_entity_poly.pdbx_strand_id
1 'polypeptide(L)'
;MNLQFVALALALATTTAFPLNDEISRDAWSLQRDNQAIDKKNFAKDLNGVWKNHVVSSDLYSQDSYNPMAAELSRKLSMESERLRARLKQELAELRERLSPYPSHPKHTMANVKEFLSPFTKQLQTALQSNTQELCENLSLNLQDLNPEIATLYQEAVQRITLALEVSHQKRTAAFEDFKTKAFEAVEEERDSSGKELWEEVTARLGQEVCTFSLEVQGKVAALKIALAGHLASAQPPRDVMASKVDQFCQNSSARNQQFISNLDQQLIALQENQSHGESAGFHQTNIESIQEDFSTRLTALLQDIVHTLN
;
A
#
# COMPACT_ATOMS: atom_id res chain seq x y z
N MET A 1 6.24 -1.24 -55.79
CA MET A 1 4.78 -1.20 -55.55
C MET A 1 4.58 -0.88 -54.07
N ASN A 2 4.45 0.41 -53.72
CA ASN A 2 3.18 1.16 -53.58
C ASN A 2 2.34 0.61 -52.39
N LEU A 3 1.79 1.38 -51.45
CA LEU A 3 1.92 2.77 -51.00
C LEU A 3 1.06 2.88 -49.70
N GLN A 4 1.56 3.56 -48.67
CA GLN A 4 0.86 4.43 -47.68
C GLN A 4 -0.33 3.99 -46.80
N PHE A 5 -0.20 4.23 -45.49
CA PHE A 5 -1.06 5.07 -44.58
C PHE A 5 -0.25 5.26 -43.26
N VAL A 6 0.49 6.35 -43.03
CA VAL A 6 0.13 7.63 -42.37
C VAL A 6 -0.44 7.49 -40.95
N ALA A 7 0.39 7.75 -39.94
CA ALA A 7 -0.04 8.28 -38.64
C ALA A 7 1.02 9.28 -38.13
N LEU A 8 0.52 10.41 -37.64
CA LEU A 8 1.15 11.71 -37.51
C LEU A 8 2.06 11.79 -36.27
N ALA A 9 3.37 11.99 -36.46
CA ALA A 9 4.28 12.37 -35.38
C ALA A 9 4.38 13.89 -35.31
N LEU A 10 3.77 14.50 -34.29
CA LEU A 10 3.90 15.93 -34.02
C LEU A 10 5.18 16.16 -33.20
N ALA A 11 6.19 16.77 -33.82
CA ALA A 11 7.29 17.42 -33.11
C ALA A 11 7.04 18.93 -33.11
N LEU A 12 6.93 19.52 -31.93
CA LEU A 12 7.17 20.94 -31.70
C LEU A 12 8.05 21.07 -30.45
N ALA A 13 9.32 21.34 -30.67
CA ALA A 13 10.18 21.91 -29.65
C ALA A 13 9.89 23.41 -29.58
N THR A 14 9.50 23.91 -28.41
CA THR A 14 9.92 25.26 -27.97
C THR A 14 10.19 25.24 -26.47
N THR A 15 11.37 25.73 -26.16
CA THR A 15 11.90 26.04 -24.84
C THR A 15 11.10 27.16 -24.19
N THR A 16 10.59 26.96 -22.97
CA THR A 16 10.38 28.05 -22.02
C THR A 16 10.60 27.54 -20.58
N ALA A 17 11.71 27.97 -20.00
CA ALA A 17 11.88 28.04 -18.56
C ALA A 17 11.01 29.18 -18.02
N PHE A 18 10.16 28.89 -17.03
CA PHE A 18 9.51 29.90 -16.18
C PHE A 18 9.22 29.29 -14.79
N PRO A 19 9.08 30.13 -13.75
CA PRO A 19 9.82 29.99 -12.50
C PRO A 19 9.04 29.26 -11.40
N LEU A 20 9.78 28.73 -10.43
CA LEU A 20 9.27 28.37 -9.11
C LEU A 20 8.84 29.64 -8.38
N ASN A 21 7.54 29.92 -8.38
CA ASN A 21 6.90 30.86 -7.48
C ASN A 21 6.54 30.10 -6.20
N ASP A 22 7.17 30.49 -5.11
CA ASP A 22 7.02 29.93 -3.77
C ASP A 22 5.80 30.58 -3.10
N GLU A 23 4.67 29.88 -3.08
CA GLU A 23 3.50 30.30 -2.31
C GLU A 23 2.80 29.11 -1.66
N ILE A 24 3.51 28.43 -0.75
CA ILE A 24 2.90 27.60 0.30
C ILE A 24 3.65 27.83 1.61
N SER A 25 3.35 28.92 2.33
CA SER A 25 3.34 28.92 3.80
C SER A 25 2.77 30.24 4.34
N ARG A 26 1.45 30.37 4.29
CA ARG A 26 0.70 31.13 5.29
C ARG A 26 -0.35 30.17 5.82
N ASP A 27 -0.45 30.11 7.15
CA ASP A 27 -1.39 29.27 7.92
C ASP A 27 -0.88 27.89 8.38
N ALA A 28 0.16 27.88 9.22
CA ALA A 28 0.42 26.76 10.13
C ALA A 28 1.21 27.15 11.40
N TRP A 29 0.82 28.24 12.08
CA TRP A 29 1.20 28.48 13.49
C TRP A 29 0.10 29.23 14.24
N SER A 30 -1.06 28.58 14.39
CA SER A 30 -2.03 28.91 15.43
C SER A 30 -1.64 28.20 16.73
N LEU A 31 -0.66 28.75 17.45
CA LEU A 31 -0.49 28.44 18.87
C LEU A 31 -0.95 29.64 19.70
N GLN A 32 -2.17 29.45 20.20
CA GLN A 32 -2.81 30.12 21.31
C GLN A 32 -1.80 30.60 22.35
N ARG A 33 -1.67 31.91 22.52
CA ARG A 33 -1.05 32.49 23.71
C ARG A 33 -2.08 33.36 24.39
N ASP A 34 -2.67 32.78 25.42
CA ASP A 34 -3.58 33.46 26.32
C ASP A 34 -2.92 34.68 26.97
N ASN A 35 -3.77 35.66 27.19
CA ASN A 35 -3.56 36.95 27.83
C ASN A 35 -2.63 36.92 29.06
N GLN A 36 -1.65 37.82 29.06
CA GLN A 36 -1.44 38.73 30.18
C GLN A 36 -0.82 40.04 29.70
N ALA A 37 -1.68 41.05 29.63
CA ALA A 37 -1.29 42.44 29.47
C ALA A 37 -0.59 42.92 30.75
N ILE A 38 0.73 42.97 30.74
CA ILE A 38 1.52 43.75 31.71
C ILE A 38 2.02 45.00 30.98
N ASP A 39 1.28 46.07 31.24
CA ASP A 39 1.59 47.50 31.13
C ASP A 39 2.63 47.96 30.10
N LYS A 40 2.18 48.09 28.84
CA LYS A 40 2.91 48.78 27.75
C LYS A 40 3.13 50.28 27.98
N LYS A 41 2.64 50.89 29.07
CA LYS A 41 2.65 52.36 29.23
C LYS A 41 3.88 52.92 29.93
N ASN A 42 4.63 52.09 30.67
CA ASN A 42 5.80 52.56 31.43
C ASN A 42 7.14 52.34 30.72
N PHE A 43 7.24 51.41 29.76
CA PHE A 43 8.51 51.17 29.03
C PHE A 43 8.79 52.21 27.92
N ALA A 44 7.74 52.79 27.33
CA ALA A 44 7.87 53.79 26.26
C ALA A 44 8.26 55.19 26.78
N LYS A 45 7.93 55.50 28.04
CA LYS A 45 8.22 56.81 28.64
C LYS A 45 9.68 56.93 29.10
N ASP A 46 10.27 55.83 29.55
CA ASP A 46 11.64 55.77 30.03
C ASP A 46 12.66 55.73 28.87
N LEU A 47 12.38 54.98 27.79
CA LEU A 47 13.18 55.06 26.56
C LEU A 47 13.16 56.48 25.96
N ASN A 48 11.99 57.13 25.89
CA ASN A 48 11.87 58.45 25.29
C ASN A 48 12.64 59.55 26.07
N GLY A 49 12.93 59.34 27.36
CA GLY A 49 13.78 60.23 28.17
C GLY A 49 15.28 59.96 27.98
N VAL A 50 15.68 58.69 27.92
CA VAL A 50 17.08 58.27 27.80
C VAL A 50 17.65 58.61 26.41
N TRP A 51 16.89 58.40 25.33
CA TRP A 51 17.35 58.76 23.98
C TRP A 51 17.37 60.28 23.75
N LYS A 52 16.49 61.05 24.40
CA LYS A 52 16.40 62.50 24.19
C LYS A 52 17.56 63.27 24.84
N ASN A 53 18.13 62.76 25.94
CA ASN A 53 19.27 63.40 26.60
C ASN A 53 20.62 63.05 25.95
N HIS A 54 20.72 61.93 25.24
CA HIS A 54 21.95 61.54 24.55
C HIS A 54 22.00 61.90 23.06
N VAL A 55 20.88 62.27 22.44
CA VAL A 55 20.80 62.62 21.00
C VAL A 55 20.70 64.13 20.76
N VAL A 56 20.50 64.95 21.80
CA VAL A 56 20.44 66.44 21.68
C VAL A 56 21.67 67.09 22.32
N SER A 57 22.86 66.60 21.96
CA SER A 57 24.13 67.30 22.17
C SER A 57 24.81 67.47 20.82
N SER A 58 24.63 68.65 20.23
CA SER A 58 25.31 69.28 19.09
C SER A 58 25.86 68.38 17.95
N ASP A 59 25.33 68.62 16.74
CA ASP A 59 25.97 68.47 15.41
C ASP A 59 25.25 67.56 14.38
N LEU A 60 23.93 67.74 14.20
CA LEU A 60 23.13 67.00 13.20
C LEU A 60 22.61 67.82 12.00
N TYR A 61 23.24 68.94 11.66
CA TYR A 61 23.06 69.60 10.36
C TYR A 61 24.37 69.65 9.58
N SER A 62 24.91 68.48 9.26
CA SER A 62 25.97 68.34 8.26
C SER A 62 25.64 67.15 7.37
N GLN A 63 25.33 67.45 6.12
CA GLN A 63 24.94 66.52 5.05
C GLN A 63 26.12 65.64 4.55
N ASP A 64 27.19 65.50 5.35
CA ASP A 64 28.41 64.74 5.07
C ASP A 64 29.00 64.05 6.33
N SER A 65 28.16 63.67 7.31
CA SER A 65 28.65 62.92 8.49
C SER A 65 28.63 61.41 8.24
N TYR A 66 29.70 60.89 7.63
CA TYR A 66 30.02 59.47 7.66
C TYR A 66 30.25 59.08 9.13
N ASN A 67 29.23 58.56 9.81
CA ASN A 67 29.39 58.07 11.18
C ASN A 67 30.13 56.72 11.14
N PRO A 68 31.45 56.68 11.45
CA PRO A 68 32.25 55.47 11.29
C PRO A 68 31.75 54.34 12.22
N MET A 69 31.11 54.69 13.33
CA MET A 69 30.53 53.72 14.27
C MET A 69 29.29 53.05 13.70
N ALA A 70 28.43 53.80 13.00
CA ALA A 70 27.24 53.25 12.35
C ALA A 70 27.60 52.39 11.12
N ALA A 71 28.61 52.80 10.35
CA ALA A 71 29.14 52.02 9.24
C ALA A 71 29.80 50.71 9.72
N GLU A 72 30.58 50.77 10.80
CA GLU A 72 31.21 49.58 11.39
C GLU A 72 30.18 48.63 12.02
N LEU A 73 29.15 49.16 12.69
CA LEU A 73 28.06 48.34 13.23
C LEU A 73 27.27 47.64 12.11
N SER A 74 26.93 48.36 11.03
CA SER A 74 26.26 47.78 9.86
C SER A 74 27.11 46.69 9.20
N ARG A 75 28.42 46.92 9.06
CA ARG A 75 29.37 45.94 8.54
C ARG A 75 29.43 44.68 9.42
N LYS A 76 29.52 44.84 10.74
CA LYS A 76 29.50 43.72 11.69
C LYS A 76 28.20 42.94 11.64
N LEU A 77 27.05 43.62 11.64
CA LEU A 77 25.74 42.98 11.52
C LEU A 77 25.60 42.21 10.20
N SER A 78 26.11 42.76 9.10
CA SER A 78 26.08 42.07 7.80
C SER A 78 26.96 40.82 7.79
N MET A 79 28.14 40.86 8.40
CA MET A 79 29.00 39.69 8.51
C MET A 79 28.39 38.60 9.42
N GLU A 80 27.84 38.98 10.57
CA GLU A 80 27.20 38.04 11.48
C GLU A 80 25.92 37.44 10.88
N SER A 81 25.16 38.22 10.11
CA SER A 81 24.01 37.72 9.35
C SER A 81 24.40 36.67 8.32
N GLU A 82 25.48 36.91 7.55
CA GLU A 82 25.99 35.92 6.58
C GLU A 82 26.55 34.66 7.28
N ARG A 83 27.25 34.84 8.41
CA ARG A 83 27.77 33.74 9.23
C ARG A 83 26.63 32.88 9.78
N LEU A 84 25.57 33.50 10.30
CA LEU A 84 24.37 32.82 10.78
C LEU A 84 23.70 32.04 9.64
N ARG A 85 23.56 32.67 8.47
CA ARG A 85 22.95 32.04 7.30
C ARG A 85 23.73 30.81 6.83
N ALA A 86 25.06 30.88 6.83
CA ALA A 86 25.92 29.76 6.47
C ALA A 86 25.78 28.60 7.47
N ARG A 87 25.80 28.89 8.78
CA ARG A 87 25.65 27.87 9.84
C ARG A 87 24.27 27.22 9.84
N LEU A 88 23.20 28.00 9.65
CA LEU A 88 21.84 27.45 9.54
C LEU A 88 21.70 26.51 8.34
N LYS A 89 22.30 26.86 7.19
CA LYS A 89 22.30 25.97 6.02
C LYS A 89 23.04 24.66 6.31
N GLN A 90 24.15 24.73 7.03
CA GLN A 90 24.91 23.55 7.43
C GLN A 90 24.09 22.66 8.39
N GLU A 91 23.54 23.23 9.46
CA GLU A 91 22.71 22.48 10.42
C GLU A 91 21.47 21.86 9.76
N LEU A 92 20.85 22.56 8.79
CA LEU A 92 19.73 22.00 8.00
C LEU A 92 20.18 20.86 7.07
N ALA A 93 21.39 20.93 6.52
CA ALA A 93 21.95 19.86 5.70
C ALA A 93 22.27 18.62 6.55
N GLU A 94 22.89 18.82 7.72
CA GLU A 94 23.19 17.75 8.68
C GLU A 94 21.90 17.13 9.23
N LEU A 95 20.88 17.95 9.55
CA LEU A 95 19.57 17.46 9.94
C LEU A 95 18.92 16.65 8.83
N ARG A 96 18.99 17.12 7.58
CA ARG A 96 18.47 16.39 6.41
C ARG A 96 19.19 15.05 6.20
N GLU A 97 20.50 15.00 6.41
CA GLU A 97 21.28 13.76 6.32
C GLU A 97 20.91 12.78 7.45
N ARG A 98 20.72 13.28 8.68
CA ARG A 98 20.28 12.46 9.82
C ARG A 98 18.83 12.02 9.72
N LEU A 99 18.00 12.79 9.02
CA LEU A 99 16.62 12.45 8.73
C LEU A 99 16.45 11.63 7.44
N SER A 100 17.48 11.52 6.60
CA SER A 100 17.51 10.71 5.37
C SER A 100 17.08 9.24 5.55
N PRO A 101 17.42 8.55 6.67
CA PRO A 101 16.95 7.19 6.93
C PRO A 101 15.46 7.10 7.25
N TYR A 102 14.79 8.23 7.53
CA TYR A 102 13.36 8.28 7.79
C TYR A 102 12.65 8.66 6.49
N PRO A 103 11.86 7.76 5.89
CA PRO A 103 11.15 8.07 4.67
C PRO A 103 10.19 9.25 4.90
N SER A 104 10.27 10.26 4.03
CA SER A 104 9.46 11.49 4.06
C SER A 104 8.00 11.28 3.66
N HIS A 105 7.65 10.05 3.31
CA HIS A 105 6.30 9.63 3.01
C HIS A 105 5.96 8.53 3.99
N PRO A 106 4.73 8.47 4.52
CA PRO A 106 4.24 7.20 5.02
C PRO A 106 4.54 6.22 3.88
N LYS A 107 5.37 5.19 4.14
CA LYS A 107 5.40 4.02 3.27
C LYS A 107 3.93 3.76 2.97
N HIS A 108 3.53 3.64 1.71
CA HIS A 108 2.22 3.10 1.40
C HIS A 108 2.21 1.68 2.00
N THR A 109 1.96 1.60 3.30
CA THR A 109 1.68 0.39 4.01
C THR A 109 0.43 -0.07 3.32
N MET A 110 0.55 -1.23 2.71
CA MET A 110 -0.49 -1.91 1.99
C MET A 110 -1.62 -2.25 2.97
N ALA A 111 -2.36 -1.22 3.37
CA ALA A 111 -3.15 -1.20 4.59
C ALA A 111 -4.34 -2.16 4.52
N ASN A 112 -4.56 -2.83 3.38
CA ASN A 112 -5.56 -3.85 3.27
C ASN A 112 -5.35 -4.77 2.04
N VAL A 113 -4.29 -5.58 2.02
CA VAL A 113 -4.08 -6.66 1.01
C VAL A 113 -5.37 -7.48 0.81
N LYS A 114 -6.06 -7.77 1.91
CA LYS A 114 -7.33 -8.47 1.90
C LYS A 114 -8.42 -7.71 1.13
N GLU A 115 -8.55 -6.40 1.35
CA GLU A 115 -9.54 -5.59 0.64
C GLU A 115 -9.23 -5.49 -0.85
N PHE A 116 -7.95 -5.36 -1.17
CA PHE A 116 -7.46 -5.33 -2.53
C PHE A 116 -7.79 -6.63 -3.29
N LEU A 117 -7.57 -7.78 -2.66
CA LEU A 117 -7.77 -9.09 -3.29
C LEU A 117 -9.19 -9.65 -3.14
N SER A 118 -9.99 -9.12 -2.21
CA SER A 118 -11.40 -9.49 -1.99
C SER A 118 -12.25 -9.60 -3.26
N PRO A 119 -12.22 -8.66 -4.24
CA PRO A 119 -12.99 -8.84 -5.48
C PRO A 119 -12.61 -10.11 -6.25
N PHE A 120 -11.32 -10.45 -6.32
CA PHE A 120 -10.84 -11.65 -7.00
C PHE A 120 -11.20 -12.92 -6.23
N THR A 121 -11.05 -12.92 -4.90
CA THR A 121 -11.46 -14.06 -4.05
C THR A 121 -12.97 -14.31 -4.14
N LYS A 122 -13.81 -13.25 -4.17
CA LYS A 122 -15.26 -13.36 -4.38
C LYS A 122 -15.61 -13.88 -5.77
N GLN A 123 -14.90 -13.44 -6.80
CA GLN A 123 -15.07 -13.96 -8.16
C GLN A 123 -14.75 -15.46 -8.21
N LEU A 124 -13.63 -15.88 -7.60
CA LEU A 124 -13.25 -17.28 -7.51
C LEU A 124 -14.28 -18.10 -6.73
N GLN A 125 -14.74 -17.62 -5.58
CA GLN A 125 -15.80 -18.25 -4.80
C GLN A 125 -17.06 -18.50 -5.64
N THR A 126 -17.51 -17.47 -6.37
CA THR A 126 -18.71 -17.55 -7.22
C THR A 126 -18.51 -18.57 -8.34
N ALA A 127 -17.35 -18.57 -9.00
CA ALA A 127 -17.02 -19.52 -10.05
C ALA A 127 -16.99 -20.97 -9.55
N LEU A 128 -16.39 -21.21 -8.37
CA LEU A 128 -16.32 -22.55 -7.76
C LEU A 128 -17.70 -23.06 -7.32
N GLN A 129 -18.52 -22.20 -6.73
CA GLN A 129 -19.89 -22.53 -6.33
C GLN A 129 -20.76 -22.85 -7.54
N SER A 130 -20.77 -21.98 -8.55
CA SER A 130 -21.52 -22.18 -9.79
C SER A 130 -21.11 -23.47 -10.51
N ASN A 131 -19.81 -23.69 -10.68
CA ASN A 131 -19.30 -24.92 -11.31
C ASN A 131 -19.68 -26.19 -10.53
N THR A 132 -19.67 -26.13 -9.19
CA THR A 132 -20.05 -27.28 -8.36
C THR A 132 -21.55 -27.54 -8.41
N GLN A 133 -22.36 -26.47 -8.42
CA GLN A 133 -23.80 -26.58 -8.58
C GLN A 133 -24.16 -27.19 -9.93
N GLU A 134 -23.62 -26.66 -11.03
CA GLU A 134 -23.86 -27.16 -12.39
C GLU A 134 -23.45 -28.64 -12.51
N LEU A 135 -22.27 -28.99 -11.99
CA LEU A 135 -21.80 -30.38 -11.98
C LEU A 135 -22.79 -31.27 -11.22
N CYS A 136 -23.19 -30.90 -10.01
CA CYS A 136 -24.07 -31.72 -9.17
C CYS A 136 -25.47 -31.90 -9.76
N GLU A 137 -26.04 -30.86 -10.36
CA GLU A 137 -27.29 -30.94 -11.11
C GLU A 137 -27.15 -31.92 -12.29
N ASN A 138 -26.07 -31.80 -13.07
CA ASN A 138 -25.79 -32.68 -14.20
C ASN A 138 -25.59 -34.14 -13.77
N LEU A 139 -24.82 -34.38 -12.70
CA LEU A 139 -24.62 -35.73 -12.15
C LEU A 139 -25.94 -36.35 -11.69
N SER A 140 -26.78 -35.59 -10.99
CA SER A 140 -28.09 -36.06 -10.54
C SER A 140 -29.02 -36.40 -11.71
N LEU A 141 -29.06 -35.56 -12.75
CA LEU A 141 -29.88 -35.79 -13.94
C LEU A 141 -29.46 -37.08 -14.67
N ASN A 142 -28.16 -37.34 -14.80
CA ASN A 142 -27.68 -38.57 -15.44
C ASN A 142 -28.01 -39.86 -14.66
N LEU A 143 -28.34 -39.74 -13.36
CA LEU A 143 -28.76 -40.87 -12.53
C LEU A 143 -30.29 -41.02 -12.44
N GLN A 144 -31.07 -40.00 -12.81
CA GLN A 144 -32.53 -40.03 -12.66
C GLN A 144 -33.18 -41.12 -13.50
N ASP A 145 -32.71 -41.31 -14.74
CA ASP A 145 -33.31 -42.21 -15.74
C ASP A 145 -32.70 -43.62 -15.77
N LEU A 146 -31.86 -43.96 -14.78
CA LEU A 146 -31.22 -45.27 -14.71
C LEU A 146 -32.20 -46.37 -14.33
N ASN A 147 -32.42 -47.32 -15.24
CA ASN A 147 -33.14 -48.56 -14.97
C ASN A 147 -32.17 -49.73 -14.76
N PRO A 148 -32.14 -50.39 -13.58
CA PRO A 148 -31.30 -51.56 -13.23
C PRO A 148 -31.35 -52.72 -14.23
N GLU A 149 -32.41 -52.83 -15.01
CA GLU A 149 -32.61 -53.92 -15.97
C GLU A 149 -31.94 -53.68 -17.32
N ILE A 150 -31.48 -52.45 -17.61
CA ILE A 150 -30.94 -52.07 -18.92
C ILE A 150 -29.46 -51.67 -18.79
N ALA A 151 -28.57 -52.65 -18.95
CA ALA A 151 -27.13 -52.48 -18.80
C ALA A 151 -26.52 -51.38 -19.70
N THR A 152 -27.07 -51.15 -20.90
CA THR A 152 -26.60 -50.11 -21.82
C THR A 152 -26.84 -48.69 -21.29
N LEU A 153 -27.94 -48.45 -20.57
CA LEU A 153 -28.24 -47.15 -19.96
C LEU A 153 -27.24 -46.80 -18.85
N TYR A 154 -26.75 -47.80 -18.10
CA TYR A 154 -25.70 -47.58 -17.10
C TYR A 154 -24.37 -47.18 -17.71
N GLN A 155 -23.97 -47.85 -18.78
CA GLN A 155 -22.74 -47.52 -19.47
C GLN A 155 -22.78 -46.09 -20.03
N GLU A 156 -23.91 -45.71 -20.64
CA GLU A 156 -24.13 -44.34 -21.12
C GLU A 156 -24.12 -43.31 -19.98
N ALA A 157 -24.78 -43.59 -18.85
CA ALA A 157 -24.79 -42.67 -17.72
C ALA A 157 -23.39 -42.44 -17.14
N VAL A 158 -22.61 -43.51 -16.97
CA VAL A 158 -21.22 -43.39 -16.48
C VAL A 158 -20.34 -42.60 -17.47
N GLN A 159 -20.54 -42.78 -18.78
CA GLN A 159 -19.86 -41.97 -19.79
C GLN A 159 -20.23 -40.48 -19.69
N ARG A 160 -21.53 -40.16 -19.59
CA ARG A 160 -22.00 -38.77 -19.44
C ARG A 160 -21.52 -38.13 -18.14
N ILE A 161 -21.53 -38.86 -17.04
CA ILE A 161 -20.97 -38.42 -15.75
C ILE A 161 -19.47 -38.15 -15.88
N THR A 162 -18.71 -39.04 -16.53
CA THR A 162 -17.28 -38.86 -16.74
C THR A 162 -16.99 -37.58 -17.54
N LEU A 163 -17.77 -37.33 -18.60
CA LEU A 163 -17.67 -36.10 -19.39
C LEU A 163 -18.02 -34.85 -18.56
N ALA A 164 -19.09 -34.90 -17.75
CA ALA A 164 -19.47 -33.80 -16.87
C ALA A 164 -18.36 -33.46 -15.86
N LEU A 165 -17.70 -34.47 -15.30
CA LEU A 165 -16.55 -34.29 -14.41
C LEU A 165 -15.36 -33.63 -15.10
N GLU A 166 -15.11 -33.95 -16.37
CA GLU A 166 -14.03 -33.35 -17.17
C GLU A 166 -14.31 -31.89 -17.52
N VAL A 167 -15.53 -31.60 -17.96
CA VAL A 167 -15.97 -30.22 -18.23
C VAL A 167 -15.88 -29.37 -16.96
N SER A 168 -16.31 -29.90 -15.81
CA SER A 168 -16.20 -29.20 -14.53
C SER A 168 -14.75 -28.96 -14.10
N HIS A 169 -13.87 -29.95 -14.32
CA HIS A 169 -12.44 -29.82 -14.05
C HIS A 169 -11.80 -28.71 -14.91
N GLN A 170 -12.13 -28.64 -16.20
CA GLN A 170 -11.66 -27.59 -17.11
C GLN A 170 -12.14 -26.21 -16.66
N LYS A 171 -13.44 -26.05 -16.38
CA LYS A 171 -14.03 -24.78 -15.87
C LYS A 171 -13.35 -24.32 -14.59
N ARG A 172 -13.08 -25.26 -13.66
CA ARG A 172 -12.40 -24.96 -12.40
C ARG A 172 -10.96 -24.49 -12.62
N THR A 173 -10.23 -25.19 -13.48
CA THR A 173 -8.85 -24.84 -13.83
C THR A 173 -8.80 -23.45 -14.44
N ALA A 174 -9.72 -23.14 -15.37
CA ALA A 174 -9.82 -21.80 -15.94
C ALA A 174 -10.11 -20.72 -14.88
N ALA A 175 -10.98 -20.99 -13.90
CA ALA A 175 -11.25 -20.06 -12.81
C ALA A 175 -10.03 -19.81 -11.92
N PHE A 176 -9.21 -20.83 -11.64
CA PHE A 176 -7.97 -20.68 -10.89
C PHE A 176 -6.92 -19.87 -11.65
N GLU A 177 -6.77 -20.12 -12.95
CA GLU A 177 -5.85 -19.38 -13.80
C GLU A 177 -6.27 -17.92 -13.98
N ASP A 178 -7.58 -17.66 -14.11
CA ASP A 178 -8.14 -16.31 -14.16
C ASP A 178 -7.90 -15.55 -12.85
N PHE A 179 -8.16 -16.19 -11.70
CA PHE A 179 -7.86 -15.62 -10.39
C PHE A 179 -6.37 -15.28 -10.25
N LYS A 180 -5.48 -16.23 -10.58
CA LYS A 180 -4.03 -16.05 -10.49
C LYS A 180 -3.57 -14.89 -11.37
N THR A 181 -3.99 -14.87 -12.63
CA THR A 181 -3.63 -13.81 -13.59
C THR A 181 -4.10 -12.45 -13.09
N LYS A 182 -5.39 -12.29 -12.77
CA LYS A 182 -5.95 -11.00 -12.35
C LYS A 182 -5.39 -10.51 -11.02
N ALA A 183 -5.23 -11.41 -10.05
CA ALA A 183 -4.64 -11.05 -8.77
C ALA A 183 -3.20 -10.58 -8.97
N PHE A 184 -2.41 -11.24 -9.82
CA PHE A 184 -1.00 -10.90 -10.02
C PHE A 184 -0.84 -9.63 -10.86
N GLU A 185 -1.65 -9.44 -11.90
CA GLU A 185 -1.66 -8.21 -12.70
C GLU A 185 -2.01 -6.98 -11.85
N ALA A 186 -3.07 -7.08 -11.03
CA ALA A 186 -3.47 -6.00 -10.13
C ALA A 186 -2.36 -5.66 -9.13
N VAL A 187 -1.64 -6.68 -8.66
CA VAL A 187 -0.50 -6.52 -7.77
C VAL A 187 0.69 -5.82 -8.44
N GLU A 188 0.98 -6.12 -9.71
CA GLU A 188 2.03 -5.44 -10.47
C GLU A 188 1.70 -3.97 -10.75
N GLU A 189 0.43 -3.63 -10.95
CA GLU A 189 -0.02 -2.24 -11.15
C GLU A 189 0.14 -1.35 -9.90
N GLU A 190 0.02 -1.93 -8.70
CA GLU A 190 0.19 -1.24 -7.40
C GLU A 190 1.65 -1.23 -6.90
N ARG A 191 2.58 -1.75 -7.69
CA ARG A 191 3.96 -1.97 -7.26
C ARG A 191 4.80 -0.69 -7.30
N ASP A 192 4.69 0.14 -6.26
CA ASP A 192 5.79 1.04 -5.89
C ASP A 192 6.96 0.23 -5.31
N SER A 193 8.19 0.72 -5.48
CA SER A 193 9.44 -0.01 -5.13
C SER A 193 9.53 -0.50 -3.68
N SER A 194 8.70 0.06 -2.78
CA SER A 194 8.65 -0.26 -1.36
C SER A 194 7.75 -1.46 -0.98
N GLY A 195 6.86 -1.92 -1.89
CA GLY A 195 5.89 -3.00 -1.63
C GLY A 195 6.19 -4.34 -2.31
N LYS A 196 7.27 -4.40 -3.10
CA LYS A 196 7.60 -5.54 -3.96
C LYS A 196 7.73 -6.87 -3.24
N GLU A 197 8.47 -6.91 -2.13
CA GLU A 197 8.74 -8.17 -1.40
C GLU A 197 7.47 -8.75 -0.77
N LEU A 198 6.57 -7.92 -0.24
CA LEU A 198 5.30 -8.41 0.29
C LEU A 198 4.42 -8.95 -0.83
N TRP A 199 4.33 -8.24 -1.94
CA TRP A 199 3.52 -8.67 -3.06
C TRP A 199 4.03 -9.98 -3.69
N GLU A 200 5.34 -10.21 -3.71
CA GLU A 200 5.95 -11.49 -4.08
C GLU A 200 5.54 -12.62 -3.12
N GLU A 201 5.56 -12.36 -1.81
CA GLU A 201 5.11 -13.33 -0.79
C GLU A 201 3.60 -13.63 -0.89
N VAL A 202 2.76 -12.61 -1.08
CA VAL A 202 1.31 -12.76 -1.30
C VAL A 202 1.05 -13.63 -2.52
N THR A 203 1.69 -13.31 -3.62
CA THR A 203 1.60 -14.02 -4.91
C THR A 203 2.01 -15.49 -4.75
N ALA A 204 3.12 -15.76 -4.06
CA ALA A 204 3.61 -17.10 -3.81
C ALA A 204 2.62 -17.92 -2.96
N ARG A 205 2.11 -17.36 -1.86
CA ARG A 205 1.15 -18.06 -0.98
C ARG A 205 -0.17 -18.36 -1.65
N LEU A 206 -0.73 -17.39 -2.37
CA LEU A 206 -1.95 -17.59 -3.14
C LEU A 206 -1.78 -18.68 -4.21
N GLY A 207 -0.66 -18.63 -4.93
CA GLY A 207 -0.32 -19.65 -5.92
C GLY A 207 -0.23 -21.04 -5.30
N GLN A 208 0.41 -21.17 -4.13
CA GLN A 208 0.54 -22.45 -3.42
C GLN A 208 -0.81 -23.01 -2.96
N GLU A 209 -1.68 -22.19 -2.35
CA GLU A 209 -3.01 -22.62 -1.89
C GLU A 209 -3.89 -23.07 -3.06
N VAL A 210 -3.89 -22.31 -4.17
CA VAL A 210 -4.61 -22.67 -5.40
C VAL A 210 -4.11 -24.00 -5.97
N CYS A 211 -2.79 -24.18 -6.06
CA CYS A 211 -2.20 -25.44 -6.54
C CYS A 211 -2.55 -26.63 -5.65
N THR A 212 -2.42 -26.46 -4.33
CA THR A 212 -2.73 -27.51 -3.34
C THR A 212 -4.18 -27.94 -3.45
N PHE A 213 -5.11 -26.97 -3.50
CA PHE A 213 -6.52 -27.24 -3.63
C PHE A 213 -6.89 -27.90 -4.97
N SER A 214 -6.28 -27.44 -6.07
CA SER A 214 -6.48 -28.02 -7.40
C SER A 214 -6.10 -29.51 -7.43
N LEU A 215 -4.95 -29.88 -6.86
CA LEU A 215 -4.50 -31.28 -6.76
C LEU A 215 -5.45 -32.14 -5.93
N GLU A 216 -5.91 -31.61 -4.80
CA GLU A 216 -6.86 -32.32 -3.94
C GLU A 216 -8.18 -32.60 -4.66
N VAL A 217 -8.73 -31.60 -5.36
CA VAL A 217 -9.96 -31.74 -6.14
C VAL A 217 -9.77 -32.78 -7.26
N GLN A 218 -8.63 -32.74 -7.97
CA GLN A 218 -8.31 -33.73 -9.00
C GLN A 218 -8.31 -35.16 -8.44
N GLY A 219 -7.69 -35.37 -7.27
CA GLY A 219 -7.70 -36.67 -6.60
C GLY A 219 -9.12 -37.17 -6.27
N LYS A 220 -10.00 -36.28 -5.79
CA LYS A 220 -11.40 -36.62 -5.48
C LYS A 220 -12.22 -36.93 -6.73
N VAL A 221 -12.03 -36.17 -7.81
CA VAL A 221 -12.67 -36.45 -9.11
C VAL A 221 -12.21 -37.81 -9.64
N ALA A 222 -10.92 -38.11 -9.59
CA ALA A 222 -10.39 -39.41 -9.99
C ALA A 222 -10.98 -40.55 -9.15
N ALA A 223 -11.07 -40.39 -7.83
CA ALA A 223 -11.69 -41.37 -6.94
C ALA A 223 -13.17 -41.64 -7.29
N LEU A 224 -13.94 -40.60 -7.61
CA LEU A 224 -15.32 -40.76 -8.05
C LEU A 224 -15.40 -41.52 -9.39
N LYS A 225 -14.56 -41.15 -10.38
CA LYS A 225 -14.49 -41.86 -11.67
C LYS A 225 -14.20 -43.36 -11.48
N ILE A 226 -13.23 -43.69 -10.62
CA ILE A 226 -12.88 -45.07 -10.29
C ILE A 226 -14.05 -45.80 -9.62
N ALA A 227 -14.71 -45.16 -8.64
CA ALA A 227 -15.85 -45.76 -7.95
C ALA A 227 -17.00 -46.10 -8.93
N LEU A 228 -17.31 -45.18 -9.85
CA LEU A 228 -18.35 -45.38 -10.86
C LEU A 228 -17.99 -46.48 -11.86
N ALA A 229 -16.75 -46.51 -12.33
CA ALA A 229 -16.25 -47.57 -13.22
C ALA A 229 -16.25 -48.95 -12.53
N GLY A 230 -15.87 -49.02 -11.25
CA GLY A 230 -15.89 -50.25 -10.46
C GLY A 230 -17.29 -50.86 -10.34
N HIS A 231 -18.32 -50.01 -10.24
CA HIS A 231 -19.70 -50.46 -10.19
C HIS A 231 -20.22 -51.05 -11.52
N LEU A 232 -19.68 -50.62 -12.67
CA LEU A 232 -19.97 -51.25 -13.96
C LEU A 232 -19.37 -52.65 -14.09
N ALA A 233 -18.23 -52.90 -13.43
CA ALA A 233 -17.55 -54.18 -13.45
C ALA A 233 -18.13 -55.21 -12.46
N SER A 234 -18.93 -54.76 -11.49
CA SER A 234 -19.60 -55.62 -10.50
C SER A 234 -21.04 -55.94 -10.91
N ALA A 235 -21.53 -57.16 -10.61
CA ALA A 235 -22.84 -57.69 -11.04
C ALA A 235 -24.08 -56.97 -10.45
N GLN A 236 -23.94 -55.78 -9.86
CA GLN A 236 -25.08 -54.92 -9.54
C GLN A 236 -24.62 -53.47 -9.29
N PRO A 237 -25.19 -52.49 -10.00
CA PRO A 237 -25.30 -51.14 -9.49
C PRO A 237 -26.77 -50.88 -9.13
N PRO A 238 -27.17 -51.01 -7.84
CA PRO A 238 -28.36 -50.33 -7.39
C PRO A 238 -28.11 -48.85 -7.63
N ARG A 239 -28.96 -48.22 -8.45
CA ARG A 239 -28.98 -46.77 -8.69
C ARG A 239 -28.72 -45.96 -7.41
N ASP A 240 -29.27 -46.43 -6.29
CA ASP A 240 -29.14 -45.84 -4.96
C ASP A 240 -27.69 -45.74 -4.46
N VAL A 241 -26.83 -46.71 -4.80
CA VAL A 241 -25.41 -46.68 -4.43
C VAL A 241 -24.68 -45.59 -5.21
N MET A 242 -24.92 -45.49 -6.52
CA MET A 242 -24.35 -44.43 -7.35
C MET A 242 -24.85 -43.05 -6.92
N ALA A 243 -26.15 -42.92 -6.65
CA ALA A 243 -26.75 -41.71 -6.13
C ALA A 243 -26.11 -41.30 -4.81
N SER A 244 -25.96 -42.22 -3.85
CA SER A 244 -25.29 -41.95 -2.58
C SER A 244 -23.83 -41.47 -2.74
N LYS A 245 -23.08 -42.04 -3.70
CA LYS A 245 -21.70 -41.60 -4.00
C LYS A 245 -21.65 -40.21 -4.63
N VAL A 246 -22.57 -39.91 -5.53
CA VAL A 246 -22.71 -38.57 -6.13
C VAL A 246 -23.11 -37.55 -5.06
N ASP A 247 -24.07 -37.86 -4.20
CA ASP A 247 -24.49 -36.99 -3.10
C ASP A 247 -23.32 -36.69 -2.15
N GLN A 248 -22.59 -37.73 -1.76
CA GLN A 248 -21.41 -37.58 -0.90
C GLN A 248 -20.34 -36.70 -1.58
N PHE A 249 -20.08 -36.92 -2.87
CA PHE A 249 -19.15 -36.09 -3.63
C PHE A 249 -19.60 -34.62 -3.68
N CYS A 250 -20.88 -34.37 -3.92
CA CYS A 250 -21.45 -33.02 -4.01
C CYS A 250 -21.39 -32.25 -2.70
N GLN A 251 -21.78 -32.90 -1.59
CA GLN A 251 -21.67 -32.30 -0.24
C GLN A 251 -20.22 -31.97 0.10
N ASN A 252 -19.30 -32.91 -0.15
CA ASN A 252 -17.88 -32.71 0.11
C ASN A 252 -17.27 -31.63 -0.78
N SER A 253 -17.65 -31.55 -2.05
CA SER A 253 -17.12 -30.55 -3.00
C SER A 253 -17.51 -29.13 -2.57
N SER A 254 -18.79 -28.93 -2.20
CA SER A 254 -19.27 -27.63 -1.71
C SER A 254 -18.57 -27.20 -0.42
N ALA A 255 -18.48 -28.10 0.57
CA ALA A 255 -17.80 -27.82 1.84
C ALA A 255 -16.32 -27.50 1.63
N ARG A 256 -15.64 -28.21 0.72
CA ARG A 256 -14.21 -27.95 0.43
C ARG A 256 -13.98 -26.64 -0.30
N ASN A 257 -14.85 -26.24 -1.22
CA ASN A 257 -14.76 -24.91 -1.82
C ASN A 257 -14.88 -23.81 -0.75
N GLN A 258 -15.83 -23.94 0.19
CA GLN A 258 -16.00 -22.96 1.27
C GLN A 258 -14.77 -22.89 2.19
N GLN A 259 -14.24 -24.06 2.58
CA GLN A 259 -13.03 -24.13 3.39
C GLN A 259 -11.83 -23.51 2.68
N PHE A 260 -11.65 -23.79 1.39
CA PHE A 260 -10.58 -23.20 0.59
C PHE A 260 -10.65 -21.66 0.55
N ILE A 261 -11.84 -21.09 0.29
CA ILE A 261 -12.02 -19.63 0.30
C ILE A 261 -11.72 -19.04 1.68
N SER A 262 -12.17 -19.69 2.76
CA SER A 262 -11.85 -19.26 4.13
C SER A 262 -10.35 -19.31 4.42
N ASN A 263 -9.64 -20.33 3.94
CA ASN A 263 -8.20 -20.45 4.11
C ASN A 263 -7.46 -19.34 3.36
N LEU A 264 -7.88 -19.03 2.12
CA LEU A 264 -7.33 -17.91 1.35
C LEU A 264 -7.50 -16.59 2.12
N ASP A 265 -8.70 -16.29 2.61
CA ASP A 265 -8.95 -15.07 3.38
C ASP A 265 -8.09 -15.00 4.66
N GLN A 266 -7.92 -16.12 5.36
CA GLN A 266 -7.07 -16.20 6.55
C GLN A 266 -5.59 -15.98 6.23
N GLN A 267 -5.08 -16.54 5.11
CA GLN A 267 -3.71 -16.30 4.67
C GLN A 267 -3.47 -14.82 4.37
N LEU A 268 -4.42 -14.16 3.71
CA LEU A 268 -4.34 -12.73 3.43
C LEU A 268 -4.32 -11.88 4.70
N ILE A 269 -5.13 -12.24 5.71
CA ILE A 269 -5.10 -11.58 7.03
C ILE A 269 -3.75 -11.80 7.72
N ALA A 270 -3.25 -13.03 7.75
CA ALA A 270 -1.98 -13.37 8.41
C ALA A 270 -0.78 -12.64 7.78
N LEU A 271 -0.78 -12.47 6.45
CA LEU A 271 0.24 -11.69 5.75
C LEU A 271 0.24 -10.22 6.14
N GLN A 272 -0.94 -9.65 6.38
CA GLN A 272 -1.11 -8.28 6.84
C GLN A 272 -0.66 -8.11 8.30
N GLU A 273 -1.00 -9.05 9.18
CA GLU A 273 -0.61 -9.03 10.60
C GLU A 273 0.91 -9.18 10.80
N ASN A 274 1.55 -10.07 10.04
CA ASN A 274 3.00 -10.29 10.14
C ASN A 274 3.83 -9.06 9.72
N GLN A 275 3.30 -8.17 8.88
CA GLN A 275 3.95 -6.89 8.61
C GLN A 275 3.82 -5.88 9.75
N SER A 276 2.66 -5.86 10.42
CA SER A 276 2.42 -4.93 11.53
C SER A 276 3.35 -5.16 12.73
N HIS A 277 3.85 -6.39 12.90
CA HIS A 277 4.76 -6.78 13.99
C HIS A 277 6.25 -6.68 13.63
N GLY A 278 6.60 -6.40 12.37
CA GLY A 278 7.97 -6.20 11.92
C GLY A 278 8.54 -4.80 12.15
N GLU A 279 7.69 -3.81 12.45
CA GLU A 279 8.12 -2.44 12.73
C GLU A 279 8.15 -2.20 14.25
N SER A 280 9.35 -2.27 14.83
CA SER A 280 9.63 -1.82 16.19
C SER A 280 9.36 -0.32 16.33
N ALA A 281 8.10 0.06 16.54
CA ALA A 281 7.66 1.43 16.84
C ALA A 281 8.42 2.03 18.04
N GLY A 282 8.93 1.20 18.95
CA GLY A 282 9.69 1.65 20.13
C GLY A 282 11.09 2.22 19.85
N PHE A 283 11.75 1.85 18.74
CA PHE A 283 13.11 2.32 18.43
C PHE A 283 13.13 3.59 17.57
N HIS A 284 12.11 3.77 16.72
CA HIS A 284 12.01 4.92 15.83
C HIS A 284 11.56 6.19 16.57
N GLN A 285 10.68 6.06 17.58
CA GLN A 285 10.19 7.20 18.37
C GLN A 285 11.31 7.86 19.18
N THR A 286 12.13 7.07 19.88
CA THR A 286 13.23 7.57 20.74
C THR A 286 14.33 8.27 19.98
N ASN A 287 14.58 7.87 18.72
CA ASN A 287 15.66 8.45 17.92
C ASN A 287 15.24 9.77 17.25
N ILE A 288 13.95 9.92 16.88
CA ILE A 288 13.40 11.18 16.37
C ILE A 288 13.38 12.26 17.47
N GLU A 289 12.95 11.89 18.68
CA GLU A 289 12.94 12.80 19.83
C GLU A 289 14.36 13.29 20.17
N SER A 290 15.35 12.39 20.14
CA SER A 290 16.76 12.73 20.35
C SER A 290 17.33 13.66 19.27
N ILE A 291 16.98 13.45 18.00
CA ILE A 291 17.41 14.33 16.89
C ILE A 291 16.78 15.72 17.03
N GLN A 292 15.49 15.80 17.41
CA GLN A 292 14.79 17.06 17.62
C GLN A 292 15.39 17.87 18.78
N GLU A 293 15.74 17.20 19.89
CA GLU A 293 16.35 17.84 21.05
C GLU A 293 17.76 18.38 20.74
N ASP A 294 18.59 17.61 20.02
CA ASP A 294 19.95 18.04 19.62
C ASP A 294 19.91 19.25 18.69
N PHE A 295 19.03 19.25 17.67
CA PHE A 295 18.87 20.40 16.78
C PHE A 295 18.40 21.66 17.52
N SER A 296 17.41 21.52 18.41
CA SER A 296 16.90 22.65 19.20
C SER A 296 17.99 23.25 20.10
N THR A 297 18.80 22.39 20.71
CA THR A 297 19.92 22.79 21.58
C THR A 297 20.99 23.54 20.79
N ARG A 298 21.39 23.02 19.62
CA ARG A 298 22.39 23.65 18.73
C ARG A 298 21.91 25.00 18.20
N LEU A 299 20.65 25.07 17.77
CA LEU A 299 20.05 26.33 17.31
C LEU A 299 20.02 27.39 18.42
N THR A 300 19.69 26.98 19.64
CA THR A 300 19.67 27.89 20.79
C THR A 300 21.06 28.41 21.12
N ALA A 301 22.08 27.54 21.12
CA ALA A 301 23.47 27.93 21.35
C ALA A 301 23.99 28.89 20.28
N LEU A 302 23.63 28.66 19.01
CA LEU A 302 23.96 29.52 17.88
C LEU A 302 23.37 30.94 18.04
N LEU A 303 22.10 31.04 18.44
CA LEU A 303 21.45 32.32 18.68
C LEU A 303 22.07 33.07 19.87
N GLN A 304 22.45 32.35 20.92
CA GLN A 304 23.14 32.93 22.07
C GLN A 304 24.52 33.47 21.70
N ASP A 305 25.33 32.72 20.95
CA ASP A 305 26.66 33.15 20.46
C ASP A 305 26.58 34.49 19.72
N ILE A 306 25.58 34.65 18.86
CA ILE A 306 25.36 35.89 18.10
C ILE A 306 24.97 37.05 19.00
N VAL A 307 24.06 36.84 19.96
CA VAL A 307 23.66 37.88 20.92
C VAL A 307 24.86 38.35 21.76
N HIS A 308 25.75 37.44 22.16
CA HIS A 308 26.96 37.81 22.90
C HIS A 308 27.99 38.54 22.03
N THR A 309 28.04 38.24 20.73
CA THR A 309 29.01 38.86 19.80
C THR A 309 28.58 40.27 19.35
N LEU A 310 27.29 40.60 19.49
CA LEU A 310 26.72 41.90 19.13
C LEU A 310 26.68 42.91 20.29
N ASN A 311 26.86 42.46 21.53
CA ASN A 311 27.03 43.30 22.72
C ASN A 311 28.51 43.62 22.97
#